data_AF-A0A6S7AZL6-F1
#
_entry.id   AF-A0A6S7AZL6-F1
#
_cell.length_a   1.000
_cell.length_b   1.000
_cell.length_c   1.000
_cell.angle_alpha   90.00
_cell.angle_beta   90.00
_cell.angle_gamma   90.00
#
_symmetry.space_group_name_H-M   'P 1'
#
loop_
_entity.id
_entity.type
_entity.pdbx_description
1 polymer ?
#
loop_
_entity_poly.entity_id
_entity_poly.type
_entity_poly.pdbx_seq_one_letter_code
_entity_poly.pdbx_strand_id
1 'polypeptide(L)'
;MSLHTQQGIRFSGASSFSLFTGLALVITYALLGCCWLISKTEGDLQRRLYRVVLPLTVLQLLTIAIVTLWTPLLSPMVAARWFDSALLRWLLPVPILVAACTWGMRKAVHARHGITPFLLALGFVLLGYIGLLVSVWPDAILPGITIWQAAAPRSSQTFTLVGAVIILPIILAYTLLGYRVFRGKTNHAELHYH
;
A
#
# COMPACT_ATOMS: atom_id res chain seq x y z
N MET A 1 -16.93 22.42 38.87
CA MET A 1 -17.36 21.06 38.50
C MET A 1 -16.63 20.67 37.22
N SER A 2 -15.34 20.42 37.41
CA SER A 2 -14.32 20.06 36.43
C SER A 2 -13.93 18.61 36.72
N LEU A 3 -13.51 17.86 35.70
CA LEU A 3 -12.89 16.52 35.75
C LEU A 3 -13.73 15.27 35.35
N HIS A 4 -14.66 15.35 34.39
CA HIS A 4 -15.24 14.12 33.79
C HIS A 4 -15.18 14.00 32.25
N THR A 5 -14.68 14.98 31.51
CA THR A 5 -14.62 14.94 30.03
C THR A 5 -13.25 14.61 29.42
N GLN A 6 -12.23 14.29 30.22
CA GLN A 6 -10.86 14.05 29.74
C GLN A 6 -10.45 12.56 29.65
N GLN A 7 -11.35 11.61 29.91
CA GLN A 7 -11.01 10.17 29.85
C GLN A 7 -11.49 9.43 28.59
N GLY A 8 -12.26 10.07 27.70
CA GLY A 8 -12.79 9.43 26.48
C GLY A 8 -11.87 9.46 25.25
N ILE A 9 -10.79 10.27 25.27
CA ILE A 9 -10.03 10.64 24.06
C ILE A 9 -8.78 9.76 23.84
N ARG A 10 -8.36 8.95 24.82
CA ARG A 10 -7.07 8.23 24.74
C ARG A 10 -7.10 6.93 23.92
N PHE A 11 -8.28 6.41 23.58
CA PHE A 11 -8.42 5.20 22.75
C PHE A 11 -9.56 5.25 21.71
N SER A 12 -10.17 6.41 21.45
CA SER A 12 -11.18 6.54 20.40
C SER A 12 -10.64 6.18 19.00
N GLY A 13 -9.31 6.22 18.81
CA GLY A 13 -8.62 5.83 17.57
C GLY A 13 -8.34 4.33 17.40
N ALA A 14 -8.55 3.50 18.43
CA ALA A 14 -8.27 2.05 18.40
C ALA A 14 -9.55 1.24 18.19
N SER A 15 -10.32 1.55 17.14
CA SER A 15 -11.38 0.64 16.69
C SER A 15 -10.74 -0.69 16.25
N SER A 16 -11.46 -1.81 16.36
CA SER A 16 -10.97 -3.11 15.86
C SER A 16 -10.55 -3.04 14.39
N PHE A 17 -11.23 -2.18 13.62
CA PHE A 17 -10.87 -1.87 12.23
C PHE A 17 -9.53 -1.13 12.14
N SER A 18 -9.30 -0.08 12.95
CA SER A 18 -8.03 0.64 12.99
C SER A 18 -6.84 -0.28 13.32
N LEU A 19 -7.00 -1.15 14.34
CA LEU A 19 -5.96 -2.11 14.70
C LEU A 19 -5.67 -3.10 13.57
N PHE A 20 -6.72 -3.60 12.92
CA PHE A 20 -6.61 -4.51 11.79
C PHE A 20 -5.92 -3.85 10.58
N THR A 21 -6.27 -2.61 10.26
CA THR A 21 -5.61 -1.86 9.17
C THR A 21 -4.12 -1.61 9.47
N GLY A 22 -3.77 -1.35 10.74
CA GLY A 22 -2.38 -1.29 11.18
C GLY A 22 -1.64 -2.62 10.97
N LEU A 23 -2.25 -3.74 11.32
CA LEU A 23 -1.69 -5.07 11.07
C LEU A 23 -1.53 -5.35 9.57
N ALA A 24 -2.54 -5.01 8.76
CA ALA A 24 -2.49 -5.16 7.31
C ALA A 24 -1.34 -4.37 6.68
N LEU A 25 -1.05 -3.18 7.23
CA LEU A 25 0.08 -2.36 6.81
C LEU A 25 1.42 -3.03 7.14
N VAL A 26 1.57 -3.60 8.35
CA VAL A 26 2.77 -4.36 8.73
C VAL A 26 3.00 -5.54 7.78
N ILE A 27 1.94 -6.29 7.43
CA ILE A 27 2.01 -7.41 6.49
C ILE A 27 2.45 -6.92 5.10
N THR A 28 1.91 -5.79 4.65
CA THR A 28 2.26 -5.17 3.37
C THR A 28 3.75 -4.80 3.32
N TYR A 29 4.26 -4.16 4.37
CA TYR A 29 5.69 -3.81 4.48
C TYR A 29 6.58 -5.04 4.58
N ALA A 30 6.16 -6.08 5.31
CA ALA A 30 6.89 -7.33 5.39
C ALA A 30 6.99 -8.02 4.01
N LEU A 31 5.91 -8.02 3.22
CA LEU A 31 5.90 -8.55 1.86
C LEU A 31 6.82 -7.75 0.92
N LEU A 32 6.72 -6.41 0.95
CA LEU A 32 7.59 -5.53 0.16
C LEU A 32 9.06 -5.72 0.51
N GLY A 33 9.39 -5.72 1.81
CA GLY A 33 10.75 -5.95 2.31
C GLY A 33 11.28 -7.32 1.91
N CYS A 34 10.48 -8.37 2.04
CA CYS A 34 10.83 -9.73 1.61
C CYS A 34 11.14 -9.78 0.11
N CYS A 35 10.27 -9.21 -0.74
CA CYS A 35 10.48 -9.18 -2.19
C CYS A 35 11.70 -8.34 -2.58
N TRP A 36 11.95 -7.24 -1.88
CA TRP A 36 13.14 -6.41 -2.11
C TRP A 36 14.42 -7.16 -1.72
N LEU A 37 14.43 -7.82 -0.56
CA LEU A 37 15.56 -8.65 -0.11
C LEU A 37 15.84 -9.81 -1.07
N ILE A 38 14.81 -10.45 -1.65
CA ILE A 38 14.97 -11.47 -2.69
C ILE A 38 15.77 -10.92 -3.89
N SER A 39 15.56 -9.67 -4.27
CA SER A 39 16.28 -9.03 -5.38
C SER A 39 17.74 -8.68 -5.05
N LYS A 40 18.06 -8.49 -3.76
CA LYS A 40 19.37 -8.03 -3.27
C LYS A 40 20.26 -9.13 -2.70
N THR A 41 19.69 -10.29 -2.37
CA THR A 41 20.40 -11.42 -1.74
C THR A 41 20.56 -12.60 -2.69
N GLU A 42 21.52 -13.47 -2.39
CA GLU A 42 21.78 -14.73 -3.12
C GLU A 42 21.94 -15.91 -2.15
N GLY A 43 22.02 -17.13 -2.70
CA GLY A 43 22.32 -18.35 -1.94
C GLY A 43 21.19 -18.82 -1.01
N ASP A 44 21.55 -19.20 0.22
CA ASP A 44 20.63 -19.86 1.16
C ASP A 44 19.60 -18.91 1.75
N LEU A 45 19.98 -17.65 1.99
CA LEU A 45 19.07 -16.63 2.47
C LEU A 45 17.96 -16.35 1.44
N GLN A 46 18.33 -16.20 0.17
CA GLN A 46 17.37 -15.99 -0.91
C GLN A 46 16.39 -17.17 -1.03
N ARG A 47 16.88 -18.41 -0.90
CA ARG A 47 16.03 -19.62 -0.88
C ARG A 47 15.03 -19.63 0.28
N ARG A 48 15.40 -19.12 1.46
CA ARG A 48 14.48 -18.97 2.60
C ARG A 48 13.41 -17.92 2.32
N LEU A 49 13.80 -16.77 1.76
CA LEU A 49 12.86 -15.69 1.43
C LEU A 49 11.82 -16.12 0.38
N TYR A 50 12.23 -16.87 -0.65
CA TYR A 50 11.29 -17.44 -1.63
C TYR A 50 10.27 -18.42 -1.02
N ARG A 51 10.56 -19.05 0.13
CA ARG A 51 9.58 -19.87 0.86
C ARG A 51 8.60 -19.04 1.69
N VAL A 52 9.03 -17.88 2.18
CA VAL A 52 8.23 -16.99 3.05
C VAL A 52 7.32 -16.05 2.23
N VAL A 53 7.73 -15.68 1.02
CA VAL A 53 6.99 -14.72 0.19
C VAL A 53 5.58 -15.21 -0.19
N LEU A 54 5.37 -16.51 -0.42
CA LEU A 54 4.04 -17.04 -0.75
C LEU A 54 3.08 -17.00 0.45
N PRO A 55 3.44 -17.46 1.67
CA PRO A 55 2.67 -17.22 2.88
C PRO A 55 2.33 -15.75 3.10
N LEU A 56 3.30 -14.84 2.94
CA LEU A 56 3.06 -13.39 3.06
C LEU A 56 2.08 -12.87 2.00
N THR A 57 2.16 -13.39 0.77
CA THR A 57 1.21 -13.03 -0.30
C THR A 57 -0.20 -13.50 0.04
N VAL A 58 -0.37 -14.71 0.58
CA VAL A 58 -1.68 -15.19 1.03
C VAL A 58 -2.20 -14.32 2.17
N LEU A 59 -1.35 -13.98 3.13
CA LEU A 59 -1.73 -13.10 4.23
C LEU A 59 -2.15 -11.71 3.74
N GLN A 60 -1.46 -11.16 2.74
CA GLN A 60 -1.83 -9.91 2.07
C GLN A 60 -3.19 -10.00 1.36
N LEU A 61 -3.51 -11.15 0.74
CA LEU A 61 -4.83 -11.34 0.13
C LEU A 61 -5.93 -11.41 1.17
N LEU A 62 -5.68 -12.08 2.30
CA LEU A 62 -6.62 -12.14 3.39
C LEU A 62 -6.89 -10.75 3.95
N THR A 63 -5.87 -9.91 4.11
CA THR A 63 -6.08 -8.53 4.59
C THR A 63 -6.91 -7.71 3.61
N ILE A 64 -6.61 -7.78 2.30
CA ILE A 64 -7.40 -7.11 1.27
C ILE A 64 -8.85 -7.59 1.29
N ALA A 65 -9.08 -8.91 1.34
CA ALA A 65 -10.42 -9.48 1.35
C ALA A 65 -11.23 -9.07 2.60
N ILE A 66 -10.59 -9.14 3.77
CA ILE A 66 -11.22 -8.74 5.04
C ILE A 66 -11.57 -7.25 5.02
N VAL A 67 -10.64 -6.37 4.62
CA VAL A 67 -10.94 -4.92 4.52
C VAL A 67 -12.10 -4.69 3.55
N THR A 68 -12.06 -5.30 2.37
CA THR A 68 -13.10 -5.14 1.33
C THR A 68 -14.48 -5.56 1.82
N LEU A 69 -14.57 -6.63 2.61
CA LEU A 69 -15.84 -7.09 3.19
C LEU A 69 -16.27 -6.27 4.41
N TRP A 70 -15.32 -5.81 5.23
CA TRP A 70 -15.61 -5.05 6.45
C TRP A 70 -16.03 -3.61 6.13
N THR A 71 -15.43 -2.96 5.12
CA THR A 71 -15.71 -1.57 4.75
C THR A 71 -17.21 -1.25 4.56
N PRO A 72 -18.00 -1.99 3.76
CA PRO A 72 -19.45 -1.72 3.64
C PRO A 72 -20.22 -2.00 4.94
N LEU A 73 -19.72 -2.85 5.83
CA LEU A 73 -20.36 -3.13 7.12
C LEU A 73 -20.15 -2.01 8.16
N LEU A 74 -19.23 -1.07 7.92
CA LEU A 74 -18.98 0.03 8.84
C LEU A 74 -20.12 1.06 8.87
N SER A 75 -20.81 1.29 7.75
CA SER A 75 -21.99 2.15 7.73
C SER A 75 -22.91 1.87 6.52
N PRO A 76 -24.24 2.00 6.69
CA PRO A 76 -25.20 1.85 5.60
C PRO A 76 -24.95 2.80 4.43
N MET A 77 -24.42 3.99 4.69
CA MET A 77 -24.07 4.98 3.67
C MET A 77 -22.89 4.51 2.81
N VAL A 78 -21.86 3.92 3.41
CA VAL A 78 -20.72 3.35 2.67
C VAL A 78 -21.18 2.15 1.84
N ALA A 79 -22.03 1.28 2.40
CA ALA A 79 -22.64 0.17 1.66
C ALA A 79 -23.41 0.67 0.43
N ALA A 80 -24.29 1.65 0.59
CA ALA A 80 -25.08 2.20 -0.51
C ALA A 80 -24.21 2.75 -1.65
N ARG A 81 -23.07 3.39 -1.31
CA ARG A 81 -22.09 3.85 -2.33
C ARG A 81 -21.34 2.70 -2.97
N TRP A 82 -20.90 1.72 -2.18
CA TRP A 82 -20.16 0.56 -2.67
C TRP A 82 -20.97 -0.29 -3.64
N PHE A 83 -22.27 -0.42 -3.39
CA PHE A 83 -23.20 -1.15 -4.24
C PHE A 83 -23.93 -0.28 -5.26
N ASP A 84 -23.57 1.01 -5.38
CA ASP A 84 -24.06 1.84 -6.47
C ASP A 84 -23.47 1.37 -7.81
N SER A 85 -24.30 1.38 -8.85
CA SER A 85 -23.96 0.83 -10.18
C SER A 85 -22.76 1.51 -10.84
N ALA A 86 -22.47 2.77 -10.51
CA ALA A 86 -21.32 3.49 -11.03
C ALA A 86 -20.03 3.07 -10.31
N LEU A 87 -20.01 3.12 -8.98
CA LEU A 87 -18.81 2.79 -8.19
C LEU A 87 -18.43 1.30 -8.31
N LEU A 88 -19.44 0.42 -8.30
CA LEU A 88 -19.22 -1.02 -8.40
C LEU A 88 -18.49 -1.41 -9.68
N ARG A 89 -18.77 -0.74 -10.82
CA ARG A 89 -18.06 -0.97 -12.09
C ARG A 89 -16.58 -0.60 -12.02
N TRP A 90 -16.24 0.44 -11.25
CA TRP A 90 -14.85 0.85 -11.03
C TRP A 90 -14.11 -0.02 -10.01
N LEU A 91 -14.83 -0.61 -9.05
CA LEU A 91 -14.29 -1.55 -8.06
C LEU A 91 -14.10 -2.96 -8.62
N LEU A 92 -14.96 -3.41 -9.54
CA LEU A 92 -14.91 -4.76 -10.13
C LEU A 92 -13.57 -5.18 -10.77
N PRO A 93 -12.80 -4.32 -11.46
CA PRO A 93 -11.48 -4.72 -11.97
C PRO A 93 -10.43 -4.94 -10.87
N VAL A 94 -10.60 -4.36 -9.68
CA VAL A 94 -9.63 -4.49 -8.58
C VAL A 94 -9.40 -5.94 -8.15
N PRO A 95 -10.43 -6.76 -7.82
CA PRO A 95 -10.22 -8.16 -7.44
C PRO A 95 -9.59 -8.99 -8.57
N ILE A 96 -9.89 -8.67 -9.84
CA ILE A 96 -9.29 -9.35 -11.00
C ILE A 96 -7.79 -9.04 -11.06
N LEU A 97 -7.40 -7.77 -10.88
CA LEU A 97 -6.00 -7.35 -10.86
C LEU A 97 -5.25 -7.92 -9.65
N VAL A 98 -5.88 -7.98 -8.47
CA VAL A 98 -5.33 -8.63 -7.28
C VAL A 98 -5.09 -10.12 -7.53
N ALA A 99 -6.02 -10.82 -8.19
CA ALA A 99 -5.84 -12.21 -8.59
C ALA A 99 -4.70 -12.36 -9.61
N ALA A 100 -4.60 -11.46 -10.59
CA ALA A 100 -3.51 -11.44 -11.57
C ALA A 100 -2.14 -11.22 -10.89
N CYS A 101 -2.04 -10.28 -9.93
CA CYS A 101 -0.83 -10.05 -9.14
C CYS A 101 -0.43 -11.30 -8.33
N THR A 102 -1.42 -11.99 -7.75
CA THR A 102 -1.20 -13.24 -7.00
C THR A 102 -0.64 -14.34 -7.89
N TRP A 103 -1.27 -14.54 -9.05
CA TRP A 103 -0.83 -15.54 -10.01
C TRP A 103 0.56 -15.22 -10.56
N GLY A 104 0.79 -13.95 -10.89
CA GLY A 104 2.10 -13.43 -11.26
C GLY A 104 3.15 -13.68 -10.17
N MET A 105 2.79 -13.52 -8.89
CA MET A 105 3.70 -13.72 -7.76
C MET A 105 4.12 -15.18 -7.67
N ARG A 106 3.16 -16.10 -7.75
CA ARG A 106 3.43 -17.55 -7.79
C ARG A 106 4.37 -17.89 -8.94
N LYS A 107 4.08 -17.41 -10.16
CA LYS A 107 4.92 -17.64 -11.33
C LYS A 107 6.33 -17.08 -11.15
N ALA A 108 6.45 -15.85 -10.63
CA ALA A 108 7.74 -15.20 -10.40
C ALA A 108 8.60 -15.92 -9.35
N VAL A 109 7.97 -16.47 -8.31
CA VAL A 109 8.62 -17.28 -7.27
C VAL A 109 9.11 -18.60 -7.84
N HIS A 110 8.29 -19.30 -8.63
CA HIS A 110 8.68 -20.55 -9.27
C HIS A 110 9.80 -20.36 -10.30
N ALA A 111 9.73 -19.29 -11.10
CA ALA A 111 10.76 -18.93 -12.07
C ALA A 111 12.01 -18.29 -11.44
N ARG A 112 12.02 -18.06 -10.11
CA ARG A 112 13.09 -17.39 -9.37
C ARG A 112 13.53 -16.05 -9.98
N HIS A 113 12.55 -15.28 -10.44
CA HIS A 113 12.81 -13.91 -10.89
C HIS A 113 13.15 -13.03 -9.70
N GLY A 114 14.24 -12.26 -9.78
CA GLY A 114 14.70 -11.42 -8.66
C GLY A 114 13.83 -10.20 -8.41
N ILE A 115 13.55 -9.40 -9.43
CA ILE A 115 12.85 -8.10 -9.28
C ILE A 115 11.33 -8.18 -9.46
N THR A 116 10.84 -9.16 -10.22
CA THR A 116 9.41 -9.31 -10.53
C THR A 116 8.53 -9.44 -9.28
N PRO A 117 8.89 -10.22 -8.24
CA PRO A 117 8.12 -10.28 -7.00
C PRO A 117 7.92 -8.90 -6.35
N PHE A 118 8.94 -8.05 -6.39
CA PHE A 118 8.86 -6.69 -5.83
C PHE A 118 7.89 -5.80 -6.60
N LEU A 119 7.91 -5.84 -7.93
CA LEU A 119 6.97 -5.09 -8.76
C LEU A 119 5.52 -5.53 -8.54
N LEU A 120 5.29 -6.82 -8.32
CA LEU A 120 3.96 -7.36 -8.02
C LEU A 120 3.49 -7.01 -6.62
N ALA A 121 4.39 -7.02 -5.63
CA ALA A 121 4.10 -6.50 -4.28
C ALA A 121 3.71 -5.02 -4.32
N LEU A 122 4.42 -4.20 -5.11
CA LEU A 122 4.05 -2.81 -5.36
C LEU A 122 2.69 -2.69 -6.05
N GLY A 123 2.38 -3.60 -6.98
CA GLY A 123 1.06 -3.73 -7.59
C GLY A 123 -0.06 -3.89 -6.55
N PHE A 124 0.09 -4.77 -5.56
CA PHE A 124 -0.89 -4.90 -4.47
C PHE A 124 -1.09 -3.60 -3.70
N VAL A 125 0.00 -2.89 -3.38
CA VAL A 125 -0.06 -1.61 -2.67
C VAL A 125 -0.81 -0.56 -3.50
N LEU A 126 -0.45 -0.41 -4.77
CA LEU A 126 -1.11 0.54 -5.67
C LEU A 126 -2.59 0.23 -5.83
N LEU A 127 -2.96 -1.04 -6.01
CA LEU A 127 -4.35 -1.47 -6.10
C LEU A 127 -5.13 -1.17 -4.82
N GLY A 128 -4.52 -1.39 -3.65
CA GLY A 128 -5.11 -1.02 -2.36
C GLY A 128 -5.37 0.48 -2.26
N TYR A 129 -4.39 1.32 -2.60
CA TYR A 129 -4.55 2.77 -2.61
C TYR A 129 -5.61 3.23 -3.61
N ILE A 130 -5.64 2.68 -4.83
CA ILE A 130 -6.67 3.00 -5.83
C ILE A 130 -8.05 2.62 -5.31
N GLY A 131 -8.22 1.43 -4.73
CA GLY A 131 -9.48 0.99 -4.14
C GLY A 131 -9.99 1.93 -3.04
N LEU A 132 -9.08 2.40 -2.18
CA LEU A 132 -9.40 3.41 -1.16
C LEU A 132 -9.77 4.76 -1.77
N LEU A 133 -9.02 5.22 -2.78
CA LEU A 133 -9.25 6.51 -3.44
C LEU A 133 -10.61 6.54 -4.15
N VAL A 134 -10.93 5.47 -4.89
CA VAL A 134 -12.24 5.30 -5.55
C VAL A 134 -13.35 5.26 -4.50
N SER A 135 -13.15 4.59 -3.36
CA SER A 135 -14.16 4.50 -2.29
C SER A 135 -14.53 5.85 -1.67
N VAL A 136 -13.59 6.78 -1.61
CA VAL A 136 -13.78 8.10 -0.99
C VAL A 136 -14.27 9.14 -2.01
N TRP A 137 -13.93 8.96 -3.30
CA TRP A 137 -14.34 9.85 -4.37
C TRP A 137 -15.87 10.07 -4.46
N PRO A 138 -16.37 11.32 -4.71
CA PRO A 138 -15.65 12.59 -4.88
C PRO A 138 -15.47 13.38 -3.58
N ASP A 139 -15.74 12.76 -2.42
CA ASP A 139 -15.56 13.40 -1.14
C ASP A 139 -14.08 13.38 -0.76
N ALA A 140 -13.58 14.43 -0.10
CA ALA A 140 -12.26 14.45 0.51
C ALA A 140 -12.28 13.78 1.89
N ILE A 141 -13.36 13.99 2.65
CA ILE A 141 -13.61 13.42 3.97
C ILE A 141 -15.10 13.05 4.04
N LEU A 142 -15.41 11.79 4.33
CA LEU A 142 -16.79 11.34 4.50
C LEU A 142 -17.33 11.69 5.90
N PRO A 143 -18.59 12.14 6.04
CA PRO A 143 -19.43 12.80 5.05
C PRO A 143 -19.22 14.32 5.01
N GLY A 144 -19.34 14.93 3.83
CA GLY A 144 -19.77 16.32 3.71
C GLY A 144 -18.76 17.35 3.19
N ILE A 145 -17.51 16.95 2.91
CA ILE A 145 -16.55 17.86 2.27
C ILE A 145 -16.10 17.24 0.96
N THR A 146 -16.52 17.85 -0.16
CA THR A 146 -16.05 17.46 -1.49
C THR A 146 -14.61 17.90 -1.71
N ILE A 147 -13.90 17.23 -2.63
CA ILE A 147 -12.55 17.64 -3.05
C ILE A 147 -12.48 19.12 -3.49
N TRP A 148 -13.58 19.65 -4.01
CA TRP A 148 -13.69 21.03 -4.47
C TRP A 148 -13.84 22.03 -3.33
N GLN A 149 -14.52 21.63 -2.25
CA GLN A 149 -14.69 22.44 -1.05
C GLN A 149 -13.46 22.38 -0.14
N ALA A 150 -12.76 21.24 -0.12
CA ALA A 150 -11.47 21.09 0.54
C ALA A 150 -10.30 21.75 -0.23
N ALA A 151 -10.52 22.22 -1.46
CA ALA A 151 -9.48 22.78 -2.27
C ALA A 151 -8.97 24.10 -1.69
N ALA A 152 -7.63 24.23 -1.61
CA ALA A 152 -7.00 25.48 -1.24
C ALA A 152 -7.32 26.60 -2.25
N PRO A 153 -7.23 27.88 -1.86
CA PRO A 153 -7.34 29.00 -2.79
C PRO A 153 -6.41 28.82 -3.99
N ARG A 154 -6.88 29.21 -5.19
CA ARG A 154 -6.18 28.99 -6.46
C ARG A 154 -4.72 29.45 -6.44
N SER A 155 -4.44 30.61 -5.84
CA SER A 155 -3.08 31.16 -5.71
C SER A 155 -2.14 30.22 -4.95
N SER A 156 -2.58 29.68 -3.81
CA SER A 156 -1.81 28.72 -3.02
C SER A 156 -1.64 27.38 -3.76
N GLN A 157 -2.67 26.91 -4.46
CA GLN A 157 -2.60 25.66 -5.22
C GLN A 157 -1.62 25.76 -6.39
N THR A 158 -1.64 26.87 -7.14
CA THR A 158 -0.69 27.10 -8.24
C THR A 158 0.74 27.23 -7.73
N PHE A 159 0.96 27.93 -6.61
CA PHE A 159 2.29 28.01 -5.98
C PHE A 159 2.82 26.61 -5.59
N THR A 160 2.01 25.80 -4.90
CA THR A 160 2.37 24.42 -4.52
C THR A 160 2.61 23.54 -5.75
N LEU A 161 1.82 23.69 -6.81
CA LEU A 161 1.99 22.94 -8.06
C LEU A 161 3.32 23.24 -8.74
N VAL A 162 3.70 24.52 -8.84
CA VAL A 162 5.00 24.93 -9.40
C VAL A 162 6.14 24.36 -8.56
N GLY A 163 6.04 24.48 -7.23
CA GLY A 163 7.01 23.87 -6.31
C GLY A 163 7.13 22.36 -6.51
N ALA A 164 6.00 21.65 -6.62
CA ALA A 164 5.97 20.21 -6.84
C ALA A 164 6.60 19.81 -8.18
N VAL A 165 6.31 20.54 -9.27
CA VAL A 165 6.88 20.27 -10.60
C VAL A 165 8.40 20.39 -10.62
N ILE A 166 8.99 21.24 -9.77
CA ILE A 166 10.45 21.40 -9.66
C ILE A 166 11.06 20.40 -8.68
N ILE A 167 10.47 20.25 -7.49
CA ILE A 167 11.04 19.44 -6.40
C ILE A 167 10.91 17.94 -6.70
N LEU A 168 9.78 17.50 -7.25
CA LEU A 168 9.51 16.09 -7.50
C LEU A 168 10.50 15.45 -8.49
N PRO A 169 10.88 16.05 -9.63
CA PRO A 169 11.92 15.49 -10.48
C PRO A 169 13.31 15.49 -9.82
N ILE A 170 13.63 16.45 -8.96
CA ILE A 170 14.89 16.45 -8.20
C ILE A 170 14.94 15.27 -7.22
N ILE A 171 13.85 15.04 -6.47
CA ILE A 171 13.73 13.90 -5.56
C ILE A 171 13.88 12.59 -6.36
N LEU A 172 13.15 12.46 -7.47
CA LEU A 172 13.23 11.27 -8.32
C LEU A 172 14.65 11.07 -8.87
N ALA A 173 15.31 12.11 -9.34
CA ALA A 173 16.68 12.04 -9.85
C ALA A 173 17.65 11.58 -8.76
N TYR A 174 17.59 12.17 -7.56
CA TYR A 174 18.42 11.76 -6.44
C TYR A 174 18.15 10.31 -6.00
N THR A 175 16.88 9.90 -5.90
CA THR A 175 16.51 8.53 -5.56
C THR A 175 16.99 7.54 -6.63
N LEU A 176 16.83 7.86 -7.92
CA LEU A 176 17.29 7.03 -9.04
C LEU A 176 18.81 6.92 -9.08
N LEU A 177 19.52 8.01 -8.84
CA LEU A 177 20.98 8.03 -8.76
C LEU A 177 21.46 7.19 -7.57
N GLY A 178 20.86 7.36 -6.39
CA GLY A 178 21.15 6.52 -5.22
C GLY A 178 20.92 5.04 -5.52
N TYR A 179 19.79 4.69 -6.15
CA TYR A 179 19.54 3.32 -6.59
C TYR A 179 20.59 2.83 -7.59
N ARG A 180 20.97 3.65 -8.58
CA ARG A 180 21.98 3.31 -9.59
C ARG A 180 23.36 3.07 -8.97
N VAL A 181 23.77 3.88 -8.01
CA VAL A 181 25.06 3.75 -7.31
C VAL A 181 25.08 2.47 -6.45
N PHE A 182 23.99 2.15 -5.75
CA PHE A 182 23.91 0.97 -4.87
C PHE A 182 23.27 -0.28 -5.52
N ARG A 183 23.46 -0.46 -6.83
CA ARG A 183 22.80 -1.54 -7.59
C ARG A 183 23.44 -2.92 -7.48
N GLY A 184 24.54 -3.06 -6.73
CA GLY A 184 25.16 -4.35 -6.42
C GLY A 184 24.30 -5.23 -5.51
N LYS A 185 24.48 -6.54 -5.62
CA LYS A 185 24.02 -7.51 -4.63
C LYS A 185 25.08 -7.59 -3.53
N THR A 186 24.66 -7.70 -2.28
CA THR A 186 25.59 -7.81 -1.14
C THR A 186 26.21 -9.19 -1.15
N ASN A 187 27.50 -9.28 -1.47
CA ASN A 187 28.24 -10.54 -1.49
C ASN A 187 28.83 -10.77 -0.08
N HIS A 188 28.35 -11.79 0.64
CA HIS A 188 28.88 -12.10 1.98
C HIS A 188 30.36 -12.55 1.97
N ALA A 189 30.94 -12.81 0.79
CA ALA A 189 32.37 -13.13 0.64
C ALA A 189 33.31 -11.95 0.95
N GLU A 190 32.83 -10.70 0.91
CA GLU A 190 33.66 -9.51 1.19
C GLU A 190 33.70 -9.13 2.67
N LEU A 191 32.81 -9.67 3.52
CA LEU A 191 32.73 -9.33 4.95
C LEU A 191 33.68 -10.14 5.84
N HIS A 192 34.43 -11.10 5.29
CA HIS A 192 35.36 -11.97 6.03
C HIS A 192 36.85 -11.63 5.87
N TYR A 193 37.16 -10.43 5.36
CA TYR A 193 38.52 -9.89 5.38
C TYR A 193 38.51 -8.50 6.00
N HIS A 194 38.54 -8.44 7.34
CA HIS A 194 39.27 -7.48 8.16
C HIS A 194 39.21 -7.90 9.62
#